data_AF-A0A387B969-F1
#
_entry.id   AF-A0A387B969-F1
#
_cell.length_a   1.000
_cell.length_b   1.000
_cell.length_c   1.000
_cell.angle_alpha   90.00
_cell.angle_beta   90.00
_cell.angle_gamma   90.00
#
_symmetry.space_group_name_H-M   'P 1'
#
loop_
_entity.id
_entity.type
_entity.pdbx_description
1 polymer ?
#
loop_
_entity_poly.entity_id
_entity_poly.type
_entity_poly.pdbx_seq_one_letter_code
_entity_poly.pdbx_strand_id
1 'polypeptide(L)' 'MIDWMAFVTVLVASLVSACVAVTLFSLALRFGDGEASWRRPLSVALFVLCAVVVVFGLYLIVGDHLTTLFTR' A
#
# COMPACT_ATOMS: atom_id res chain seq x y z
N MET A 1 15.55 -6.39 -27.41
CA MET A 1 14.17 -6.83 -27.68
C MET A 1 13.44 -6.79 -26.35
N ILE A 2 12.30 -6.09 -26.27
CA ILE A 2 11.55 -5.96 -25.02
C ILE A 2 11.05 -7.35 -24.60
N ASP A 3 11.21 -7.68 -23.32
CA ASP A 3 10.65 -8.91 -22.77
C ASP A 3 9.17 -8.66 -22.43
N TRP A 4 8.30 -9.04 -23.37
CA TRP A 4 6.86 -8.83 -23.25
C TRP A 4 6.26 -9.50 -22.01
N MET A 5 6.83 -10.62 -21.55
CA MET A 5 6.36 -11.31 -20.35
C MET A 5 6.72 -10.59 -19.07
N ALA A 6 7.92 -10.01 -19.00
CA ALA A 6 8.32 -9.16 -17.87
C ALA A 6 7.40 -7.92 -17.74
N PHE A 7 7.07 -7.28 -18.87
CA PHE A 7 6.15 -6.13 -18.89
C PHE A 7 4.77 -6.48 -18.34
N VAL A 8 4.16 -7.58 -18.82
CA VAL A 8 2.84 -8.03 -18.34
C VAL A 8 2.88 -8.35 -16.84
N THR A 9 3.97 -8.95 -16.37
CA THR A 9 4.13 -9.27 -14.94
C THR A 9 4.13 -8.00 -14.09
N VAL A 10 4.87 -6.96 -14.47
CA VAL A 10 4.90 -5.68 -13.75
C VAL A 10 3.54 -4.99 -13.79
N LEU A 11 2.85 -5.02 -14.93
CA LEU A 11 1.51 -4.45 -15.07
C LEU A 11 0.51 -5.13 -14.12
N VAL A 12 0.50 -6.46 -14.09
CA VAL A 12 -0.39 -7.22 -13.20
C VAL A 12 -0.02 -6.99 -11.74
N ALA A 13 1.26 -7.02 -11.39
CA ALA A 13 1.72 -6.78 -10.02
C ALA A 13 1.32 -5.37 -9.52
N SER A 14 1.47 -4.35 -10.39
CA SER A 14 1.10 -2.97 -10.07
C SER A 14 -0.41 -2.82 -9.91
N LEU A 15 -1.20 -3.45 -10.79
CA LEU A 15 -2.66 -3.42 -10.71
C LEU A 15 -3.16 -4.10 -9.42
N VAL A 16 -2.63 -5.27 -9.10
CA VAL A 16 -2.97 -6.01 -7.88
C VAL A 16 -2.59 -5.19 -6.64
N SER A 17 -1.40 -4.59 -6.62
CA SER A 17 -0.96 -3.72 -5.53
C SER A 17 -1.91 -2.53 -5.32
N ALA A 18 -2.30 -1.86 -6.41
CA ALA A 18 -3.26 -0.75 -6.35
C ALA A 18 -4.62 -1.20 -5.78
N CYS A 19 -5.15 -2.33 -6.24
CA CYS A 19 -6.39 -2.90 -5.70
C CYS A 19 -6.29 -3.20 -4.19
N VAL A 20 -5.16 -3.74 -3.74
CA VAL A 20 -4.92 -4.02 -2.32
C VAL A 20 -4.90 -2.73 -1.50
N ALA A 21 -4.18 -1.70 -1.94
CA ALA A 21 -4.11 -0.42 -1.22
C ALA A 21 -5.50 0.24 -1.12
N VAL A 22 -6.24 0.29 -2.24
CA VAL A 22 -7.58 0.90 -2.28
C VAL A 22 -8.58 0.14 -1.42
N THR A 23 -8.54 -1.20 -1.40
CA THR A 23 -9.45 -2.01 -0.59
C THR A 23 -9.17 -1.86 0.90
N LEU A 24 -7.90 -1.87 1.32
CA LEU A 24 -7.51 -1.64 2.72
C LEU A 24 -7.97 -0.28 3.23
N PHE A 25 -7.73 0.77 2.43
CA PHE A 25 -8.15 2.12 2.78
C PHE A 25 -9.68 2.23 2.89
N SER A 26 -10.40 1.66 1.91
CA SER A 26 -11.88 1.67 1.91
C SER A 26 -12.46 0.89 3.08
N LEU A 27 -11.88 -0.26 3.43
CA LEU A 27 -12.28 -1.04 4.60
C LEU A 27 -12.00 -0.27 5.90
N ALA A 28 -10.84 0.40 6.00
CA ALA A 28 -10.48 1.18 7.18
C ALA A 28 -11.52 2.27 7.46
N LEU A 29 -11.95 3.00 6.43
CA LEU A 29 -13.03 3.99 6.52
C LEU A 29 -14.36 3.35 6.94
N ARG A 30 -14.74 2.24 6.31
CA ARG A 30 -16.01 1.53 6.60
C ARG A 30 -16.11 1.02 8.04
N PHE A 31 -14.99 0.58 8.62
CA PHE A 31 -14.95 0.13 10.01
C PHE A 31 -14.80 1.29 11.01
N GLY A 32 -14.31 2.46 10.59
CA GLY A 32 -14.16 3.63 11.45
C GLY A 32 -15.48 4.23 11.94
N ASP A 33 -16.55 4.10 11.15
CA ASP A 33 -17.84 4.78 11.36
C ASP A 33 -18.89 3.97 12.16
N GLY A 34 -18.48 2.98 12.98
CA GLY A 34 -19.44 2.16 13.73
C GLY A 34 -19.34 2.28 15.24
N GLU A 35 -20.48 2.08 15.92
CA GLU A 35 -20.63 2.23 17.38
C GLU A 35 -19.96 1.12 18.20
N ALA A 36 -19.74 -0.07 17.62
CA ALA A 36 -19.12 -1.18 18.33
C ALA A 36 -17.64 -0.91 18.63
N SER A 37 -17.24 -1.00 19.91
CA SER A 37 -15.89 -0.59 20.37
C SER A 37 -14.75 -1.37 19.68
N TRP A 38 -15.01 -2.59 19.22
CA TRP A 38 -14.05 -3.43 18.51
C TRP A 38 -13.79 -3.00 17.06
N ARG A 39 -14.67 -2.19 16.44
CA ARG A 39 -14.47 -1.72 15.05
C ARG A 39 -13.39 -0.63 14.98
N ARG A 40 -13.21 0.14 16.05
CA ARG A 40 -12.21 1.21 16.15
C ARG A 40 -10.77 0.69 16.04
N PRO A 41 -10.31 -0.29 16.84
CA PRO A 41 -8.98 -0.86 16.67
C PRO A 41 -8.81 -1.57 15.31
N LEU A 42 -9.86 -2.20 14.77
CA LEU A 42 -9.81 -2.82 13.45
C LEU A 42 -9.58 -1.80 12.33
N SER A 43 -10.26 -0.66 12.37
CA SER A 43 -10.06 0.45 11.43
C SER A 43 -8.62 0.95 11.49
N VAL A 44 -8.09 1.18 12.70
CA VAL A 44 -6.69 1.61 12.90
C VAL A 44 -5.72 0.56 12.34
N ALA A 45 -5.95 -0.73 12.60
CA ALA A 45 -5.10 -1.79 12.07
C ALA A 45 -5.08 -1.81 10.54
N LEU A 46 -6.23 -1.63 9.89
CA LEU A 46 -6.33 -1.54 8.43
C LEU A 46 -5.64 -0.29 7.87
N PHE A 47 -5.75 0.84 8.55
CA PHE A 47 -5.04 2.06 8.19
C PHE A 47 -3.52 1.89 8.30
N VAL A 48 -3.04 1.30 9.40
CA VAL A 48 -1.62 1.01 9.61
C VAL A 48 -1.12 0.03 8.53
N LEU A 49 -1.89 -1.02 8.23
CA LEU A 49 -1.52 -1.98 7.22
C LEU A 49 -1.49 -1.34 5.81
N CYS A 50 -2.43 -0.46 5.49
CA CYS A 50 -2.41 0.34 4.27
C CYS A 50 -1.17 1.25 4.21
N ALA A 51 -0.84 1.94 5.30
CA ALA A 51 0.33 2.80 5.38
C ALA A 51 1.63 2.00 5.16
N VAL A 52 1.75 0.82 5.76
CA VAL A 52 2.89 -0.08 5.56
C VAL A 52 3.02 -0.50 4.09
N VAL A 53 1.93 -0.89 3.43
CA VAL A 53 1.94 -1.25 2.01
C VAL A 53 2.43 -0.09 1.14
N VAL A 54 1.94 1.13 1.39
CA VAL A 54 2.34 2.33 0.63
C VAL A 54 3.81 2.68 0.87
N VAL A 55 4.26 2.71 2.14
CA VAL A 55 5.65 3.01 2.49
C VAL A 55 6.59 1.96 1.88
N PHE A 56 6.21 0.69 1.92
CA PHE A 56 6.97 -0.38 1.29
C PHE A 56 7.06 -0.19 -0.23
N GLY A 57 5.96 0.17 -0.89
CA GLY A 57 5.96 0.51 -2.32
C GLY A 57 6.88 1.68 -2.65
N LEU A 58 6.84 2.76 -1.85
CA LEU A 58 7.74 3.91 -2.00
C LEU A 58 9.21 3.52 -1.81
N TYR A 59 9.50 2.65 -0.84
CA TYR A 59 10.83 2.11 -0.62
C TYR A 59 11.32 1.28 -1.82
N LEU A 60 10.46 0.46 -2.43
CA LEU A 60 10.84 -0.32 -3.61
C LEU A 60 11.05 0.55 -4.87
N ILE A 61 10.31 1.66 -5.02
CA ILE A 61 10.39 2.53 -6.19
C ILE A 61 11.53 3.56 -6.06
N VAL A 62 11.71 4.14 -4.87
CA VAL A 62 12.59 5.31 -4.65
C VAL A 62 13.78 4.97 -3.72
N GLY A 63 13.69 3.92 -2.92
CA GLY A 63 14.70 3.35 -1.99
C GLY A 63 15.96 4.19 -1.76
N ASP A 64 17.01 3.93 -2.55
CA ASP A 64 18.33 4.55 -2.43
C ASP A 64 18.31 6.08 -2.61
N HIS A 65 17.41 6.62 -3.43
CA HIS A 65 17.26 8.07 -3.60
C HIS A 65 16.62 8.74 -2.37
N LEU A 66 15.71 8.07 -1.67
CA LEU A 66 15.14 8.58 -0.42
C LEU A 66 16.17 8.58 0.70
N THR A 67 16.92 7.48 0.87
CA THR A 67 17.91 7.35 1.95
C THR A 67 19.06 8.33 1.78
N THR A 68 19.52 8.54 0.54
CA THR A 68 20.56 9.54 0.23
C THR A 68 20.10 10.98 0.45
N LEU A 69 18.82 11.30 0.22
CA LEU A 69 18.27 12.64 0.49
C LEU A 69 18.11 12.92 1.99
N PHE A 70 17.75 11.91 2.78
CA PHE A 70 17.59 12.03 4.23
C PHE A 70 18.91 11.96 5.01
N THR A 71 19.95 11.39 4.41
CA THR A 71 21.28 11.25 5.04
C THR A 71 22.22 12.43 4.71
N ARG A 72 21.86 13.29 3.75
CA ARG A 72 22.56 14.55 3.46
C ARG A 72 21.96 15.71 4.23
#